data_AF-G5CAL5-F1
#
_entry.id   AF-G5CAL5-F1
#
_cell.length_a   1.000
_cell.length_b   1.000
_cell.length_c   1.000
_cell.angle_alpha   90.00
_cell.angle_beta   90.00
_cell.angle_gamma   90.00
#
_symmetry.space_group_name_H-M   'P 1'
#
loop_
_entity.id
_entity.type
_entity.pdbx_description
1 polymer ?
#
loop_
_entity_poly.entity_id
_entity_poly.type
_entity_poly.pdbx_seq_one_letter_code
_entity_poly.pdbx_strand_id
1 'polypeptide(L)'
;MNSIKPDLIQLHKIRDQHLVWLNHKGVRQKRLNACLGIKNENADEIYFISEEDENLPHYDEKTWFVEDINRVQAEDLLYGKPDGALLSPESSKKGCYACSVV
;
A
#
# COMPACT_ATOMS: atom_id res chain seq x y z
N MET A 1 -20.10 -31.56 25.09
CA MET A 1 -19.49 -31.69 23.74
C MET A 1 -20.49 -31.55 22.58
N ASN A 2 -21.81 -31.74 22.76
CA ASN A 2 -22.79 -31.62 21.66
C ASN A 2 -23.31 -30.20 21.40
N SER A 3 -23.06 -29.24 22.30
CA SER A 3 -23.47 -27.83 22.15
C SER A 3 -22.55 -27.00 21.26
N ILE A 4 -21.29 -27.41 21.06
CA ILE A 4 -20.27 -26.65 20.30
C ILE A 4 -20.35 -26.94 18.78
N LYS A 5 -20.86 -28.13 18.42
CA LYS A 5 -20.99 -28.56 17.02
C LYS A 5 -21.80 -27.58 16.14
N PRO A 6 -22.99 -27.09 16.54
CA PRO A 6 -23.74 -26.14 15.71
C PRO A 6 -22.98 -24.83 15.49
N ASP A 7 -22.32 -24.30 16.52
CA ASP A 7 -21.56 -23.05 16.44
C ASP A 7 -20.38 -23.18 15.48
N LEU A 8 -19.66 -24.31 15.53
CA LEU A 8 -18.56 -24.59 14.61
C LEU A 8 -19.04 -24.65 13.14
N ILE A 9 -20.19 -25.28 12.88
CA ILE A 9 -20.79 -25.34 11.53
C ILE A 9 -21.18 -23.94 11.06
N GLN A 10 -21.78 -23.13 11.93
CA GLN A 10 -22.17 -21.77 11.61
C GLN A 10 -20.94 -20.89 11.28
N LEU A 11 -19.88 -21.00 12.09
CA LEU A 11 -18.63 -20.27 11.85
C LEU A 11 -17.96 -20.67 10.52
N HIS A 12 -17.95 -21.95 10.18
CA HIS A 12 -17.47 -22.39 8.86
C HIS A 12 -18.29 -21.79 7.72
N LYS A 13 -19.62 -21.79 7.84
CA LYS A 13 -20.50 -21.22 6.82
C LYS A 13 -20.24 -19.71 6.63
N ILE A 14 -20.08 -18.98 7.73
CA ILE A 14 -19.78 -17.53 7.71
C ILE A 14 -18.42 -17.28 7.06
N ARG A 15 -17.39 -18.04 7.45
CA ARG A 15 -16.06 -17.95 6.86
C ARG A 15 -16.11 -18.14 5.35
N ASP A 16 -16.78 -19.20 4.88
CA ASP A 16 -16.83 -19.53 3.46
C ASP A 16 -17.60 -18.46 2.65
N GLN A 17 -18.66 -17.89 3.22
CA GLN A 17 -19.36 -16.73 2.63
C GLN A 17 -18.45 -15.51 2.47
N HIS A 18 -17.65 -15.19 3.49
CA HIS A 18 -16.70 -14.08 3.41
C HIS A 18 -15.59 -14.33 2.39
N LEU A 19 -15.08 -15.56 2.27
CA LEU A 19 -14.07 -15.90 1.27
C LEU A 19 -14.59 -15.70 -0.16
N VAL A 20 -15.81 -16.16 -0.44
CA VAL A 20 -16.45 -15.93 -1.75
C VAL A 20 -16.64 -14.43 -2.01
N TRP A 21 -17.10 -13.68 -1.01
CA TRP A 21 -17.31 -12.24 -1.12
C TRP A 21 -16.01 -11.48 -1.41
N LEU A 22 -14.92 -11.79 -0.69
CA LEU A 22 -13.62 -11.18 -0.91
C LEU A 22 -13.05 -11.54 -2.29
N ASN A 23 -13.23 -12.79 -2.73
CA ASN A 23 -12.81 -13.22 -4.06
C ASN A 23 -13.58 -12.46 -5.16
N HIS A 24 -14.90 -12.29 -5.03
CA HIS A 24 -15.70 -11.47 -5.94
C HIS A 24 -15.29 -9.99 -5.95
N LYS A 25 -14.70 -9.48 -4.86
CA LYS A 25 -14.12 -8.13 -4.78
C LYS A 25 -12.71 -8.03 -5.36
N GLY A 26 -12.17 -9.12 -5.90
CA GLY A 26 -10.84 -9.14 -6.52
C GLY A 26 -9.69 -9.28 -5.53
N VAL A 27 -9.96 -9.67 -4.27
CA VAL A 27 -8.89 -9.91 -3.29
C VAL A 27 -8.06 -11.12 -3.73
N ARG A 28 -6.76 -10.89 -3.96
CA ARG A 28 -5.82 -11.93 -4.36
C ARG A 28 -5.73 -13.07 -3.36
N GLN A 29 -5.55 -14.29 -3.87
CA GLN A 29 -5.43 -15.51 -3.07
C GLN A 29 -4.33 -15.44 -2.00
N LYS A 30 -3.19 -14.79 -2.29
CA LYS A 30 -2.09 -14.59 -1.31
C LYS A 30 -2.56 -13.84 -0.07
N ARG A 31 -3.38 -12.78 -0.24
CA ARG A 31 -3.96 -12.01 0.88
C ARG A 31 -4.99 -12.83 1.67
N LEU A 32 -5.81 -13.62 0.98
CA LEU A 32 -6.76 -14.54 1.64
C LEU A 32 -6.01 -15.58 2.50
N ASN A 33 -4.97 -16.21 1.95
CA ASN A 33 -4.17 -17.21 2.65
C ASN A 33 -3.47 -16.63 3.89
N ALA A 34 -2.94 -15.41 3.77
CA ALA A 34 -2.33 -14.69 4.89
C ALA A 34 -3.36 -14.37 5.99
N CYS A 35 -4.55 -13.88 5.62
CA CYS A 35 -5.64 -13.60 6.56
C CYS A 35 -6.11 -14.86 7.30
N LEU A 36 -6.14 -16.00 6.62
CA LEU A 36 -6.47 -17.30 7.21
C LEU A 36 -5.32 -17.89 8.04
N GLY A 37 -4.17 -17.22 8.13
CA GLY A 37 -3.01 -17.73 8.87
C GLY A 37 -2.41 -19.00 8.26
N ILE A 38 -2.74 -19.30 6.99
CA ILE A 38 -2.15 -20.41 6.23
C ILE A 38 -0.76 -19.95 5.79
N LYS A 39 0.19 -19.91 6.74
CA LYS A 39 1.57 -19.52 6.46
C LYS A 39 2.25 -20.67 5.70
N ASN A 40 2.83 -20.36 4.55
CA ASN A 40 3.99 -21.08 4.07
C ASN A 40 5.17 -20.66 4.97
N GLU A 41 5.96 -21.62 5.41
CA GLU A 41 6.92 -21.56 6.52
C GLU A 41 8.05 -20.54 6.32
N ASN A 42 8.11 -19.88 5.16
CA ASN A 42 9.22 -19.04 4.70
C ASN A 42 8.88 -17.55 4.53
N ALA A 43 7.74 -17.07 5.05
CA ALA A 43 7.40 -15.65 4.96
C ALA A 43 7.69 -14.96 6.30
N ASP A 44 8.97 -14.64 6.49
CA ASP A 44 9.46 -13.80 7.56
C ASP A 44 8.70 -12.47 7.62
N GLU A 45 8.65 -11.95 8.83
CA GLU A 45 7.87 -10.84 9.36
C GLU A 45 8.17 -9.48 8.71
N ILE A 46 7.89 -9.34 7.41
CA ILE A 46 7.90 -8.05 6.73
C ILE A 46 6.44 -7.58 6.60
N TYR A 47 5.99 -6.94 7.67
CA TYR A 47 5.00 -5.87 7.72
C TYR A 47 4.14 -5.70 6.45
N PHE A 48 2.96 -6.32 6.42
CA PHE A 48 1.78 -5.97 5.61
C PHE A 48 1.99 -5.01 4.41
N ILE A 49 2.78 -5.41 3.40
CA ILE A 49 2.77 -4.73 2.11
C ILE A 49 1.66 -5.38 1.31
N SER A 50 0.55 -4.66 1.10
CA SER A 50 -0.43 -5.06 0.08
C SER A 50 0.33 -5.10 -1.24
N GLU A 51 0.23 -6.11 -2.08
CA GLU A 51 0.89 -6.04 -3.40
C GLU A 51 0.25 -4.94 -4.31
N GLU A 52 -0.75 -4.17 -3.83
CA GLU A 52 -1.17 -2.89 -4.41
C GLU A 52 -0.21 -1.75 -4.01
N ASP A 53 0.45 -1.86 -2.85
CA ASP A 53 1.59 -1.03 -2.46
C ASP A 53 2.80 -1.30 -3.34
N GLU A 54 3.06 -2.54 -3.79
CA GLU A 54 4.26 -2.88 -4.58
C GLU A 54 4.46 -2.07 -5.89
N ASN A 55 3.43 -1.36 -6.37
CA ASN A 55 3.51 -0.51 -7.56
C ASN A 55 3.06 0.94 -7.31
N LEU A 56 3.06 1.41 -6.06
CA LEU A 56 2.74 2.82 -5.81
C LEU A 56 3.85 3.71 -6.35
N PRO A 57 3.49 4.84 -6.98
CA PRO A 57 4.47 5.72 -7.61
C PRO A 57 5.55 6.17 -6.63
N HIS A 58 5.21 6.38 -5.35
CA HIS A 58 6.15 6.84 -4.34
C HIS A 58 7.30 5.86 -4.00
N TYR A 59 7.22 4.60 -4.44
CA TYR A 59 8.35 3.67 -4.34
C TYR A 59 9.42 3.91 -5.40
N ASP A 60 9.08 4.54 -6.52
CA ASP A 60 10.05 5.01 -7.50
C ASP A 60 10.45 6.45 -7.16
N GLU A 61 11.68 6.59 -6.66
CA GLU A 61 12.30 7.88 -6.32
C GLU A 61 12.17 8.91 -7.46
N LYS A 62 12.23 8.46 -8.73
CA LYS A 62 12.15 9.36 -9.89
C LYS A 62 10.80 10.03 -10.07
N THR A 63 9.75 9.54 -9.39
CA THR A 63 8.41 10.11 -9.51
C THR A 63 8.20 11.33 -8.62
N TRP A 64 9.04 11.52 -7.59
CA TRP A 64 8.89 12.59 -6.59
C TRP A 64 10.20 13.29 -6.24
N PHE A 65 11.36 12.72 -6.55
CA PHE A 65 12.66 13.32 -6.31
C PHE A 65 13.22 13.96 -7.58
N VAL A 66 13.66 15.20 -7.46
CA VAL A 66 14.28 15.95 -8.57
C VAL A 66 15.51 16.65 -8.02
N GLU A 67 16.68 16.32 -8.56
CA GLU A 67 17.95 16.91 -8.15
C GLU A 67 18.10 18.33 -8.70
N ASP A 68 18.78 19.19 -7.93
CA ASP A 68 19.31 20.49 -8.37
C ASP A 68 18.27 21.43 -9.01
N ILE A 69 17.07 21.50 -8.43
CA ILE A 69 16.06 22.50 -8.81
C ILE A 69 15.86 23.53 -7.70
N ASN A 70 15.71 24.79 -8.11
CA ASN A 70 15.35 25.87 -7.22
C ASN A 70 13.83 26.00 -7.04
N ARG A 71 13.41 26.87 -6.12
CA ARG A 71 12.00 27.09 -5.81
C ARG A 71 11.15 27.46 -7.04
N VAL A 72 11.66 28.34 -7.91
CA VAL A 72 10.91 28.82 -9.09
C VAL A 72 10.70 27.66 -10.08
N GLN A 73 11.73 26.85 -10.28
CA GLN A 73 11.63 25.65 -11.13
C GLN A 73 10.66 24.62 -10.55
N ALA A 74 10.61 24.45 -9.23
CA ALA A 74 9.64 23.57 -8.58
C ALA A 74 8.20 24.08 -8.75
N GLU A 75 7.98 25.41 -8.63
CA GLU A 75 6.68 26.04 -8.89
C GLU A 75 6.23 25.82 -10.35
N ASP A 76 7.15 25.97 -11.33
CA ASP A 76 6.86 25.72 -12.75
C ASP A 76 6.51 24.25 -13.04
N LEU A 77 7.19 23.29 -12.39
CA LEU A 77 6.91 21.85 -12.56
C LEU A 77 5.58 21.41 -11.96
N LEU A 78 5.18 22.05 -10.86
CA LEU A 78 3.93 21.80 -10.16
C LEU A 78 2.76 22.61 -10.76
N TYR A 79 3.03 23.57 -11.63
CA TYR A 79 2.00 24.39 -12.27
C TYR A 79 1.01 23.53 -13.07
N GLY A 80 -0.28 23.66 -12.74
CA GLY A 80 -1.36 22.92 -13.41
C GLY A 80 -1.43 21.42 -13.08
N LYS A 81 -0.64 20.95 -12.11
CA LYS A 81 -0.76 19.59 -11.56
C LYS A 81 -1.97 19.51 -10.60
N PRO A 82 -2.54 18.31 -10.38
CA PRO A 82 -3.64 18.14 -9.45
C PRO A 82 -3.20 18.42 -8.00
N ASP A 83 -4.15 18.86 -7.17
CA ASP A 83 -3.96 19.07 -5.73
C ASP A 83 -3.32 17.83 -5.08
N GLY A 84 -2.29 18.05 -4.25
CA GLY A 84 -1.53 16.99 -3.61
C GLY A 84 -0.40 16.39 -4.45
N ALA A 85 -0.15 16.88 -5.66
CA ALA A 85 1.09 16.60 -6.38
C ALA A 85 2.28 17.19 -5.60
N LEU A 86 3.36 16.41 -5.47
CA LEU A 86 4.53 16.77 -4.66
C LEU A 86 5.84 16.49 -5.36
N LEU A 87 6.87 17.26 -4.99
CA LEU A 87 8.27 17.03 -5.35
C LEU A 87 9.16 17.34 -4.15
N SER A 88 10.25 16.60 -3.98
CA SER A 88 11.23 16.80 -2.91
C SER A 88 12.62 17.13 -3.47
N PRO A 89 12.93 18.40 -3.77
CA PRO A 89 14.25 18.77 -4.26
C PRO A 89 15.31 18.90 -3.16
N GLU A 90 16.58 18.77 -3.55
CA GLU A 90 17.69 19.19 -2.69
C GLU A 90 17.62 20.71 -2.51
N SER A 91 17.70 21.16 -1.26
CA SER A 91 17.67 22.58 -0.93
C SER A 91 19.02 23.23 -1.26
N SER A 92 19.06 24.56 -1.22
CA SER A 92 20.30 25.33 -1.34
C SER A 92 21.34 25.02 -0.24
N LYS A 93 20.97 24.32 0.83
CA LYS A 93 21.90 23.71 1.79
C LYS A 93 22.11 22.25 1.43
N LYS A 94 23.36 21.89 1.12
CA LYS A 94 23.76 20.52 0.80
C LYS A 94 23.31 19.54 1.90
N GLY A 95 22.65 18.46 1.50
CA GLY A 95 22.11 17.45 2.43
C GLY A 95 20.87 17.87 3.20
N CYS A 96 20.25 19.00 2.87
CA CYS A 96 18.92 19.37 3.34
C CYS A 96 17.94 19.32 2.16
N TYR A 97 16.71 18.88 2.41
CA TYR A 97 15.68 18.74 1.39
C TYR A 97 14.52 19.69 1.67
N ALA A 98 13.83 20.12 0.61
CA ALA A 98 12.58 20.86 0.69
C ALA A 98 11.43 19.97 0.22
N CYS A 99 10.21 20.24 0.67
CA CYS A 99 8.99 19.60 0.16
C CYS A 99 8.16 20.67 -0.54
N SER A 100 7.96 20.52 -1.85
CA SER A 100 7.12 21.39 -2.66
C SER A 100 5.85 20.64 -3.02
N VAL A 101 4.69 21.26 -2.82
CA VAL A 101 3.37 20.66 -3.01
C VAL A 101 2.43 21.69 -3.62
N VAL A 102 1.49 21.23 -4.47
CA VAL A 102 0.37 22.04 -4.99
C VAL A 102 -0.65 22.31 -3.90
#